data_AF-A0A818KQ33-F1
#
_entry.id   AF-A0A818KQ33-F1
#
_cell.length_a   1.000
_cell.length_b   1.000
_cell.length_c   1.000
_cell.angle_alpha   90.00
_cell.angle_beta   90.00
_cell.angle_gamma   90.00
#
_symmetry.space_group_name_H-M   'P 1'
#
loop_
_entity.id
_entity.type
_entity.pdbx_description
1 polymer ?
#
loop_
_entity_poly.entity_id
_entity_poly.type
_entity_poly.pdbx_seq_one_letter_code
_entity_poly.pdbx_strand_id
1 'polypeptide(L)'
;MLLLFVILIGIVSSHLTDPFVCPTGYSTYLPVKLPTSWINGSINCFDKGATRPDLDIFPINNDTYILRENKCINYEAPFMYLLFSNDTVLLIDSGATVSFISLPIQQHVETLITHWCINNKKERADLELVVAHTHNHDDHTAGDVQFKYKLFTTIVNTSIEEVSRYFHLDNWPNTIGTYDLNNQRRLAIIPIPGHEDSSIAFYDCATGLLITGDSLLPGRLYIANFSANVESISRLVNFIESNRLNVTSILGAHIEMTQENTIDYPIGATYQPKERLLNMSLDQLHQLNNELQQQWKDGFSHRHKTYYDTFIFDPKPSELPPLPPNERISVHGFILLPLDKLGYVWISHKPMFRAPHDFQLTFLALITNSTVNPLPLPTNITQINSQWTIQPEQWSLNNLINGNITEFRTKLYTGNFEQSGRYLCDVTVNIIRPLLTVIQLNESEVEPYQPLRYSSYLLSNSTATTDKQIHFYLLHQIRAQPDFDSIVHVVINPANCTSDINRSELNNLLQQNGNEWAFHGIDNEIGTRLTRASGFVRAQLLGDIYSTVCTMYVIAEIQCTMGPDFYDTCDV
;
A
#
# COMPACT_ATOMS: atom_id res chain seq x y z
N MET A 1 33.31 57.10 31.84
CA MET A 1 32.45 55.97 32.23
C MET A 1 32.45 54.99 31.07
N LEU A 2 33.39 54.03 31.09
CA LEU A 2 33.62 53.07 30.00
C LEU A 2 32.97 51.74 30.45
N LEU A 3 31.88 51.33 29.83
CA LEU A 3 31.26 50.02 30.09
C LEU A 3 31.97 48.96 29.24
N LEU A 4 32.72 48.08 29.89
CA LEU A 4 33.17 46.81 29.31
C LEU A 4 31.95 45.87 29.20
N PHE A 5 31.60 45.50 27.97
CA PHE A 5 30.75 44.34 27.71
C PHE A 5 31.63 43.09 27.75
N VAL A 6 31.49 42.29 28.81
CA VAL A 6 32.04 40.92 28.85
C VAL A 6 31.06 40.02 28.13
N ILE A 7 31.45 39.54 26.96
CA ILE A 7 30.74 38.47 26.23
C ILE A 7 31.06 37.17 26.96
N LEU A 8 30.11 36.65 27.74
CA LEU A 8 30.14 35.27 28.22
C LEU A 8 29.87 34.35 27.02
N ILE A 9 30.91 33.70 26.52
CA ILE A 9 30.78 32.56 25.62
C ILE A 9 30.27 31.39 26.47
N GLY A 10 28.98 31.11 26.38
CA GLY A 10 28.40 29.89 26.94
C GLY A 10 28.99 28.69 26.22
N ILE A 11 29.82 27.91 26.93
CA ILE A 11 30.21 26.59 26.48
C ILE A 11 28.95 25.74 26.53
N VAL A 12 28.37 25.46 25.35
CA VAL A 12 27.37 24.41 25.21
C VAL A 12 28.11 23.11 25.50
N SER A 13 27.94 22.59 26.72
CA SER A 13 28.41 21.25 27.06
C SER A 13 27.59 20.29 26.21
N SER A 14 28.18 19.77 25.13
CA SER A 14 27.66 18.60 24.45
C SER A 14 27.58 17.50 25.49
N HIS A 15 26.37 17.17 25.96
CA HIS A 15 26.15 15.94 26.68
C HIS A 15 26.50 14.80 25.71
N LEU A 16 27.74 14.32 25.81
CA LEU A 16 28.15 13.05 25.23
C LEU A 16 27.28 12.00 25.91
N THR A 17 26.20 11.60 25.25
CA THR A 17 25.48 10.37 25.59
C THR A 17 26.49 9.24 25.51
N ASP A 18 26.53 8.38 26.53
CA ASP A 18 27.37 7.19 26.50
C ASP A 18 27.11 6.41 25.20
N PRO A 19 28.17 5.92 24.52
CA PRO A 19 27.99 5.17 23.28
C PRO A 19 27.11 3.94 23.53
N PHE A 20 26.25 3.61 22.57
CA PHE A 20 25.50 2.37 22.60
C PHE A 20 26.47 1.20 22.38
N VAL A 21 26.52 0.29 23.35
CA VAL A 21 27.45 -0.84 23.31
C VAL A 21 26.67 -2.15 23.41
N CYS A 22 26.87 -3.02 22.42
CA CYS A 22 26.42 -4.40 22.47
C CYS A 22 27.20 -5.17 23.55
N PRO A 23 26.53 -6.00 24.37
CA PRO A 23 27.20 -6.85 25.36
C PRO A 23 28.30 -7.72 24.72
N THR A 24 29.42 -7.91 25.44
CA THR A 24 30.52 -8.78 25.00
C THR A 24 30.10 -10.24 25.07
N GLY A 25 30.39 -11.04 24.03
CA GLY A 25 30.17 -12.49 24.04
C GLY A 25 29.40 -13.04 22.84
N TYR A 26 28.87 -12.17 21.97
CA TYR A 26 28.30 -12.61 20.70
C TYR A 26 29.42 -12.96 19.71
N SER A 27 29.24 -14.07 18.98
CA SER A 27 30.13 -14.51 17.91
C SER A 27 30.34 -13.41 16.87
N THR A 28 31.48 -13.43 16.16
CA THR A 28 31.62 -12.66 14.91
C THR A 28 30.47 -13.00 13.98
N TYR A 29 29.59 -12.04 13.76
CA TYR A 29 28.38 -12.24 12.97
C TYR A 29 28.76 -12.37 11.49
N LEU A 30 28.38 -13.48 10.87
CA LEU A 30 28.42 -13.63 9.41
C LEU A 30 27.09 -13.14 8.83
N PRO A 31 27.08 -12.61 7.60
CA PRO A 31 25.84 -12.27 6.91
C PRO A 31 24.84 -13.44 6.96
N VAL A 32 23.57 -13.14 7.22
CA VAL A 32 22.54 -14.17 7.30
C VAL A 32 22.30 -14.77 5.92
N LYS A 33 22.39 -16.10 5.82
CA LYS A 33 22.05 -16.83 4.60
C LYS A 33 20.55 -17.05 4.53
N LEU A 34 19.83 -16.09 3.98
CA LEU A 34 18.39 -16.17 3.74
C LEU A 34 18.03 -17.19 2.65
N PRO A 35 16.77 -17.70 2.63
CA PRO A 35 16.30 -18.55 1.54
C PRO A 35 16.32 -17.77 0.21
N THR A 36 16.44 -18.51 -0.89
CA THR A 36 16.46 -17.93 -2.25
C THR A 36 15.07 -17.59 -2.79
N SER A 37 14.01 -17.98 -2.07
CA SER A 37 12.62 -17.77 -2.44
C SER A 37 11.73 -17.86 -1.20
N TRP A 38 10.67 -17.05 -1.17
CA TRP A 38 9.58 -17.16 -0.20
C TRP A 38 8.28 -17.57 -0.89
N ILE A 39 7.23 -17.86 -0.11
CA ILE A 39 5.86 -17.99 -0.62
C ILE A 39 5.46 -16.67 -1.29
N ASN A 40 5.44 -16.72 -2.62
CA ASN A 40 5.24 -15.55 -3.49
C ASN A 40 3.83 -15.53 -4.11
N GLY A 41 2.86 -16.21 -3.50
CA GLY A 41 1.48 -16.27 -3.97
C GLY A 41 1.27 -17.19 -5.17
N SER A 42 0.29 -16.89 -6.03
CA SER A 42 -0.04 -17.74 -7.18
C SER A 42 -0.83 -16.99 -8.24
N ILE A 43 -0.66 -17.40 -9.50
CA ILE A 43 -1.50 -17.01 -10.64
C ILE A 43 -3.01 -17.14 -10.31
N ASN A 44 -3.37 -18.20 -9.60
CA ASN A 44 -4.75 -18.42 -9.18
C ASN A 44 -4.82 -18.66 -7.67
N CYS A 45 -5.07 -17.60 -6.89
CA CYS A 45 -5.27 -17.70 -5.44
C CYS A 45 -6.51 -18.50 -5.02
N PHE A 46 -7.41 -18.84 -5.96
CA PHE A 46 -8.63 -19.61 -5.69
C PHE A 46 -8.53 -21.10 -5.99
N ASP A 47 -7.39 -21.58 -6.50
CA ASP A 47 -7.19 -22.99 -6.81
C ASP A 47 -7.12 -23.84 -5.53
N LYS A 48 -8.20 -24.58 -5.26
CA LYS A 48 -8.32 -25.50 -4.12
C LYS A 48 -7.46 -26.76 -4.25
N GLY A 49 -6.95 -27.06 -5.45
CA GLY A 49 -6.06 -28.19 -5.70
C GLY A 49 -4.61 -27.93 -5.26
N ALA A 50 -4.23 -26.67 -5.06
CA ALA A 50 -2.90 -26.29 -4.61
C ALA A 50 -2.83 -26.25 -3.07
N THR A 51 -1.97 -27.06 -2.48
CA THR A 51 -1.62 -26.93 -1.05
C THR A 51 -0.74 -25.71 -0.87
N ARG A 52 -1.15 -24.77 -0.02
CA ARG A 52 -0.42 -23.54 0.25
C ARG A 52 -0.38 -23.31 1.76
N PRO A 53 0.81 -23.23 2.37
CA PRO A 53 0.91 -22.78 3.75
C PRO A 53 0.47 -21.32 3.84
N ASP A 54 -0.08 -20.94 4.97
CA ASP A 54 -0.45 -19.57 5.33
C ASP A 54 0.78 -18.73 5.71
N LEU A 55 1.81 -19.37 6.28
CA LEU A 55 3.10 -18.77 6.60
C LEU A 55 4.27 -19.57 6.05
N ASP A 56 5.29 -18.83 5.60
CA ASP A 56 6.66 -19.32 5.57
C ASP A 56 7.32 -19.03 6.91
N ILE A 57 8.03 -20.02 7.45
CA ILE A 57 8.74 -19.91 8.73
C ILE A 57 10.20 -20.29 8.51
N PHE A 58 11.09 -19.31 8.65
CA PHE A 58 12.53 -19.50 8.43
C PHE A 58 13.33 -19.27 9.73
N PRO A 59 13.97 -20.31 10.29
CA PRO A 59 14.88 -20.14 11.43
C PRO A 59 16.23 -19.57 10.95
N ILE A 60 16.58 -18.36 11.38
CA ILE A 60 17.94 -17.81 11.19
C ILE A 60 18.92 -18.59 12.08
N ASN A 61 18.52 -18.82 13.32
CA ASN A 61 19.22 -19.62 14.31
C ASN A 61 18.20 -20.14 15.35
N ASN A 62 18.68 -20.71 16.46
CA ASN A 62 17.80 -21.26 17.50
C ASN A 62 16.91 -20.21 18.18
N ASP A 63 17.30 -18.94 18.16
CA ASP A 63 16.67 -17.86 18.93
C ASP A 63 16.08 -16.76 18.04
N THR A 64 16.04 -16.95 16.71
CA THR A 64 15.58 -15.93 15.76
C THR A 64 14.91 -16.57 14.55
N TYR A 65 13.67 -16.16 14.29
CA TYR A 65 12.87 -16.62 13.17
C TYR A 65 12.36 -15.45 12.34
N ILE A 66 12.24 -15.66 11.03
CA ILE A 66 11.52 -14.80 10.09
C ILE A 66 10.23 -15.53 9.72
N LEU A 67 9.11 -14.82 9.75
CA LEU A 67 7.81 -15.30 9.28
C LEU A 67 7.41 -14.47 8.06
N ARG A 68 6.83 -15.09 7.03
CA ARG A 68 6.31 -14.39 5.84
C ARG A 68 4.87 -14.83 5.59
N GLU A 69 3.95 -13.87 5.54
CA GLU A 69 2.55 -14.13 5.19
C GLU A 69 2.42 -14.59 3.73
N ASN A 70 1.46 -15.49 3.46
CA ASN A 70 1.18 -15.90 2.11
C ASN A 70 0.46 -14.79 1.34
N LYS A 71 1.03 -14.43 0.19
CA LYS A 71 0.51 -13.39 -0.70
C LYS A 71 -0.89 -13.63 -1.29
N CYS A 72 -1.38 -14.86 -1.24
CA CYS A 72 -2.77 -15.19 -1.57
C CYS A 72 -3.78 -14.89 -0.43
N ILE A 73 -3.31 -14.70 0.80
CA ILE A 73 -4.16 -14.31 1.95
C ILE A 73 -4.30 -12.80 1.97
N ASN A 74 -3.16 -12.09 1.97
CA ASN A 74 -3.09 -10.65 1.85
C ASN A 74 -1.97 -10.30 0.86
N TYR A 75 -2.25 -9.38 -0.07
CA TYR A 75 -1.27 -9.04 -1.10
C TYR A 75 -0.02 -8.40 -0.50
N GLU A 76 -0.10 -7.71 0.64
CA GLU A 76 1.06 -7.00 1.21
C GLU A 76 2.17 -7.97 1.59
N ALA A 77 1.78 -9.15 2.11
CA ALA A 77 2.73 -10.20 2.31
C ALA A 77 3.43 -10.26 3.67
N PRO A 78 3.30 -9.29 4.59
CA PRO A 78 4.36 -8.79 5.47
C PRO A 78 5.32 -9.83 6.10
N PHE A 79 6.59 -9.44 6.23
CA PHE A 79 7.57 -10.15 7.04
C PHE A 79 7.45 -9.76 8.52
N MET A 80 7.49 -10.75 9.40
CA MET A 80 7.53 -10.56 10.86
C MET A 80 8.76 -11.24 11.44
N TYR A 81 9.24 -10.77 12.59
CA TYR A 81 10.47 -11.26 13.21
C TYR A 81 10.22 -11.71 14.64
N LEU A 82 10.60 -12.95 14.96
CA LEU A 82 10.41 -13.52 16.31
C LEU A 82 11.77 -13.75 16.97
N LEU A 83 12.04 -13.01 18.03
CA LEU A 83 13.32 -12.93 18.72
C LEU A 83 13.18 -13.51 20.13
N PHE A 84 13.91 -14.59 20.41
CA PHE A 84 13.92 -15.23 21.72
C PHE A 84 15.03 -14.69 22.62
N SER A 85 14.75 -14.69 23.92
CA SER A 85 15.69 -14.56 25.02
C SER A 85 15.26 -15.45 26.19
N ASN A 86 15.99 -15.42 27.30
CA ASN A 86 15.75 -16.29 28.45
C ASN A 86 14.32 -16.21 29.04
N ASP A 87 13.75 -15.02 29.17
CA ASP A 87 12.47 -14.75 29.86
C ASP A 87 11.50 -13.90 29.01
N THR A 88 11.92 -13.47 27.83
CA THR A 88 11.10 -12.66 26.92
C THR A 88 11.25 -13.15 25.49
N VAL A 89 10.14 -13.14 24.76
CA VAL A 89 10.07 -13.34 23.32
C VAL A 89 9.51 -12.06 22.72
N LEU A 90 10.21 -11.46 21.77
CA LEU A 90 9.74 -10.28 21.04
C LEU A 90 9.28 -10.69 19.65
N LEU A 91 7.99 -10.48 19.36
CA LEU A 91 7.44 -10.48 18.01
C LEU A 91 7.44 -9.04 17.49
N ILE A 92 8.12 -8.82 16.37
CA ILE A 92 8.12 -7.55 15.64
C ILE A 92 7.18 -7.72 14.45
N ASP A 93 6.12 -6.91 14.45
CA ASP A 93 4.96 -6.93 13.57
C ASP A 93 4.08 -8.19 13.74
N SER A 94 2.77 -8.05 13.50
CA SER A 94 1.77 -9.11 13.69
C SER A 94 1.04 -9.54 12.41
N GLY A 95 1.42 -8.97 11.26
CA GLY A 95 0.92 -9.33 9.94
C GLY A 95 -0.35 -8.59 9.54
N ALA A 96 -0.84 -8.86 8.33
CA ALA A 96 -1.85 -8.06 7.64
C ALA A 96 -3.27 -8.63 7.70
N THR A 97 -3.46 -9.67 8.50
CA THR A 97 -4.70 -10.44 8.49
C THR A 97 -5.24 -10.65 9.91
N VAL A 98 -6.48 -10.21 10.15
CA VAL A 98 -7.17 -10.42 11.44
C VAL A 98 -7.66 -11.86 11.62
N SER A 99 -7.75 -12.62 10.52
CA SER A 99 -8.41 -13.91 10.43
C SER A 99 -7.70 -15.00 11.25
N PHE A 100 -8.41 -15.59 12.22
CA PHE A 100 -7.95 -16.81 12.89
C PHE A 100 -8.05 -18.07 12.01
N ILE A 101 -8.64 -17.97 10.82
CA ILE A 101 -8.86 -19.11 9.93
C ILE A 101 -7.88 -19.06 8.76
N SER A 102 -7.80 -17.91 8.09
CA SER A 102 -6.89 -17.73 6.96
C SER A 102 -5.43 -17.65 7.43
N LEU A 103 -5.17 -16.96 8.55
CA LEU A 103 -3.84 -16.81 9.14
C LEU A 103 -3.88 -16.79 10.68
N PRO A 104 -3.90 -17.95 11.37
CA PRO A 104 -3.81 -18.04 12.83
C PRO A 104 -2.40 -17.70 13.37
N ILE A 105 -1.92 -16.46 13.15
CA ILE A 105 -0.55 -16.03 13.51
C ILE A 105 -0.22 -16.28 14.98
N GLN A 106 -1.17 -16.06 15.89
CA GLN A 106 -0.95 -16.31 17.32
C GLN A 106 -0.67 -17.78 17.62
N GLN A 107 -1.32 -18.71 16.92
CA GLN A 107 -1.09 -20.14 17.09
C GLN A 107 0.28 -20.55 16.54
N HIS A 108 0.70 -19.98 15.40
CA HIS A 108 2.03 -20.22 14.83
C HIS A 108 3.12 -19.74 15.78
N VAL A 109 3.00 -18.52 16.31
CA VAL A 109 3.94 -17.95 17.28
C VAL A 109 4.00 -18.81 18.55
N GLU A 110 2.87 -19.19 19.15
CA GLU A 110 2.88 -20.08 20.33
C GLU A 110 3.49 -21.46 20.07
N THR A 111 3.32 -21.98 18.86
CA THR A 111 3.94 -23.25 18.45
C THR A 111 5.46 -23.11 18.43
N LEU A 112 5.98 -22.00 17.90
CA LEU A 112 7.42 -21.71 17.92
C LEU A 112 7.94 -21.50 19.34
N ILE A 113 7.20 -20.78 20.18
CA ILE A 113 7.58 -20.58 21.59
C ILE A 113 7.63 -21.92 22.33
N THR A 114 6.64 -22.77 22.14
CA THR A 114 6.59 -24.10 22.79
C THR A 114 7.78 -24.97 22.35
N HIS A 115 8.10 -25.00 21.06
CA HIS A 115 9.28 -25.73 20.57
C HIS A 115 10.58 -25.18 21.16
N TRP A 116 10.72 -23.86 21.24
CA TRP A 116 11.88 -23.22 21.83
C TRP A 116 12.02 -23.56 23.33
N CYS A 117 10.92 -23.52 24.09
CA CYS A 117 10.88 -23.91 25.50
C CYS A 117 11.34 -25.35 25.71
N ILE A 118 10.87 -26.30 24.88
CA ILE A 118 11.26 -27.70 24.96
C ILE A 118 12.77 -27.86 24.76
N ASN A 119 13.33 -27.20 23.75
CA ASN A 119 14.75 -27.28 23.43
C ASN A 119 15.65 -26.65 24.51
N ASN A 120 15.14 -25.62 25.20
CA ASN A 120 15.86 -24.88 26.23
C ASN A 120 15.49 -25.30 27.67
N LYS A 121 14.68 -26.36 27.84
CA LYS A 121 14.22 -26.88 29.15
C LYS A 121 13.56 -25.81 30.02
N LYS A 122 12.68 -25.01 29.41
CA LYS A 122 11.88 -23.96 30.07
C LYS A 122 10.40 -24.29 30.02
N GLU A 123 9.63 -23.69 30.92
CA GLU A 123 8.18 -23.71 30.85
C GLU A 123 7.68 -22.48 30.06
N ARG A 124 6.55 -22.60 29.36
CA ARG A 124 5.95 -21.47 28.62
C ARG A 124 5.62 -20.29 29.54
N ALA A 125 5.26 -20.57 30.80
CA ALA A 125 4.94 -19.57 31.82
C ALA A 125 6.15 -18.75 32.29
N ASP A 126 7.37 -19.20 31.97
CA ASP A 126 8.61 -18.46 32.27
C ASP A 126 8.90 -17.35 31.25
N LEU A 127 8.11 -17.26 30.17
CA LEU A 127 8.33 -16.34 29.07
C LEU A 127 7.19 -15.32 28.95
N GLU A 128 7.53 -14.04 28.89
CA GLU A 128 6.65 -13.00 28.39
C GLU A 128 6.77 -12.90 26.86
N LEU A 129 5.65 -12.92 26.14
CA LEU A 129 5.59 -12.53 24.72
C LEU A 129 5.30 -11.04 24.63
N VAL A 130 6.19 -10.27 24.04
CA VAL A 130 5.96 -8.87 23.68
C VAL A 130 5.70 -8.79 22.18
N VAL A 131 4.56 -8.22 21.80
CA VAL A 131 4.24 -7.88 20.40
C VAL A 131 4.46 -6.38 20.26
N ALA A 132 5.39 -6.00 19.40
CA ALA A 132 5.70 -4.62 19.07
C ALA A 132 5.77 -4.45 17.56
N HIS A 133 5.72 -3.21 17.08
CA HIS A 133 5.59 -2.94 15.66
C HIS A 133 6.68 -2.00 15.18
N THR A 134 7.09 -2.19 13.92
CA THR A 134 7.93 -1.23 13.23
C THR A 134 7.18 0.09 13.03
N HIS A 135 5.87 0.05 12.77
CA HIS A 135 4.99 1.23 12.66
C HIS A 135 3.49 0.85 12.68
N ASN A 136 2.61 1.83 12.50
CA ASN A 136 1.16 1.70 12.71
C ASN A 136 0.32 1.34 11.47
N HIS A 137 0.91 0.91 10.36
CA HIS A 137 0.08 0.45 9.24
C HIS A 137 -0.58 -0.90 9.54
N ASP A 138 -1.74 -1.12 8.92
CA ASP A 138 -2.60 -2.26 9.21
C ASP A 138 -1.93 -3.60 8.87
N ASP A 139 -1.06 -3.62 7.86
CA ASP A 139 -0.27 -4.78 7.48
C ASP A 139 0.82 -5.17 8.50
N HIS A 140 1.05 -4.34 9.51
CA HIS A 140 1.97 -4.62 10.62
C HIS A 140 1.25 -4.94 11.93
N THR A 141 -0.05 -4.63 12.03
CA THR A 141 -0.78 -4.56 13.30
C THR A 141 -2.11 -5.34 13.30
N ALA A 142 -2.63 -5.73 12.13
CA ALA A 142 -3.92 -6.39 12.03
C ALA A 142 -3.99 -7.70 12.85
N GLY A 143 -2.87 -8.42 12.97
CA GLY A 143 -2.79 -9.63 13.78
C GLY A 143 -2.96 -9.43 15.29
N ASP A 144 -2.88 -8.21 15.81
CA ASP A 144 -2.92 -7.90 17.25
C ASP A 144 -4.16 -8.44 17.94
N VAL A 145 -5.30 -8.45 17.24
CA VAL A 145 -6.56 -8.97 17.76
C VAL A 145 -6.44 -10.43 18.18
N GLN A 146 -5.50 -11.19 17.61
CA GLN A 146 -5.24 -12.57 17.95
C GLN A 146 -4.44 -12.73 19.24
N PHE A 147 -3.66 -11.72 19.64
CA PHE A 147 -2.82 -11.70 20.85
C PHE A 147 -3.51 -11.05 22.06
N LYS A 148 -4.59 -10.27 21.84
CA LYS A 148 -5.34 -9.62 22.92
C LYS A 148 -5.83 -10.63 23.95
N TYR A 149 -5.60 -10.30 25.23
CA TYR A 149 -6.00 -11.09 26.40
C TYR A 149 -5.37 -12.50 26.49
N LYS A 150 -4.33 -12.79 25.71
CA LYS A 150 -3.55 -14.02 25.87
C LYS A 150 -2.69 -13.93 27.13
N LEU A 151 -2.51 -15.07 27.81
CA LEU A 151 -1.66 -15.13 28.99
C LEU A 151 -0.21 -14.84 28.61
N PHE A 152 0.53 -14.23 29.53
CA PHE A 152 1.96 -13.91 29.35
C PHE A 152 2.24 -13.17 28.05
N THR A 153 1.34 -12.25 27.66
CA THR A 153 1.43 -11.51 26.40
C THR A 153 1.17 -10.02 26.66
N THR A 154 2.09 -9.19 26.18
CA THR A 154 2.02 -7.73 26.19
C THR A 154 2.01 -7.24 24.74
N ILE A 155 1.05 -6.39 24.38
CA ILE A 155 1.03 -5.70 23.09
C ILE A 155 1.44 -4.26 23.33
N VAL A 156 2.47 -3.79 22.63
CA VAL A 156 2.91 -2.41 22.64
C VAL A 156 2.08 -1.64 21.62
N ASN A 157 1.26 -0.70 22.10
CA ASN A 157 0.47 0.15 21.20
C ASN A 157 1.36 1.02 20.32
N THR A 158 0.78 1.51 19.23
CA THR A 158 1.49 2.06 18.07
C THR A 158 1.49 3.59 17.97
N SER A 159 0.86 4.29 18.93
CA SER A 159 0.96 5.75 19.00
C SER A 159 2.37 6.19 19.42
N ILE A 160 2.82 7.36 18.96
CA ILE A 160 4.13 7.91 19.32
C ILE A 160 4.30 7.94 20.85
N GLU A 161 3.28 8.38 21.58
CA GLU A 161 3.32 8.49 23.04
C GLU A 161 3.51 7.13 23.71
N GLU A 162 2.86 6.09 23.21
CA GLU A 162 2.91 4.75 23.81
C GLU A 162 4.18 3.99 23.44
N VAL A 163 4.62 4.08 22.18
CA VAL A 163 5.91 3.56 21.72
C VAL A 163 7.03 4.24 22.50
N SER A 164 7.00 5.58 22.62
CA SER A 164 8.02 6.33 23.34
C SER A 164 8.06 5.99 24.82
N ARG A 165 6.89 5.85 25.46
CA ARG A 165 6.81 5.45 26.86
C ARG A 165 7.33 4.03 27.10
N TYR A 166 7.04 3.09 26.21
CA TYR A 166 7.45 1.69 26.36
C TYR A 166 8.96 1.52 26.15
N PHE A 167 9.53 2.14 25.12
CA PHE A 167 10.95 2.01 24.76
C PHE A 167 11.85 3.13 25.31
N HIS A 168 11.33 3.97 26.22
CA HIS A 168 12.05 5.07 26.85
C HIS A 168 12.65 6.09 25.86
N LEU A 169 11.84 6.53 24.90
CA LEU A 169 12.21 7.48 23.85
C LEU A 169 11.81 8.92 24.26
N ASP A 170 12.28 9.36 25.43
CA ASP A 170 11.77 10.56 26.13
C ASP A 170 11.85 11.88 25.33
N ASN A 171 12.75 11.97 24.35
CA ASN A 171 12.87 13.11 23.44
C ASN A 171 12.69 12.65 21.99
N TRP A 172 11.51 12.10 21.68
CA TRP A 172 11.16 11.67 20.32
C TRP A 172 11.35 12.79 19.29
N PRO A 173 11.92 12.53 18.10
CA PRO A 173 12.50 11.26 17.63
C PRO A 173 14.03 11.15 17.86
N ASN A 174 14.60 11.99 18.72
CA ASN A 174 16.05 12.14 18.87
C ASN A 174 16.70 11.15 19.86
N THR A 175 15.93 10.63 20.81
CA THR A 175 16.43 9.61 21.74
C THR A 175 16.44 8.23 21.09
N ILE A 176 17.56 7.52 21.24
CA ILE A 176 17.66 6.09 20.88
C ILE A 176 17.45 5.27 22.14
N GLY A 177 16.44 4.40 22.11
CA GLY A 177 16.09 3.52 23.23
C GLY A 177 17.04 2.34 23.30
N THR A 178 17.32 1.87 24.51
CA THR A 178 17.96 0.57 24.74
C THR A 178 16.91 -0.37 25.32
N TYR A 179 16.67 -1.49 24.62
CA TYR A 179 15.73 -2.51 25.04
C TYR A 179 16.47 -3.81 25.30
N ASP A 180 16.65 -4.13 26.58
CA ASP A 180 17.27 -5.38 27.00
C ASP A 180 16.19 -6.45 27.16
N LEU A 181 16.14 -7.39 26.21
CA LEU A 181 15.44 -8.67 26.36
C LEU A 181 16.26 -9.52 27.34
N ASN A 182 16.28 -9.08 28.60
CA ASN A 182 17.27 -9.39 29.63
C ASN A 182 18.74 -9.15 29.21
N ASN A 183 19.66 -9.34 30.17
CA ASN A 183 21.10 -9.12 29.98
C ASN A 183 21.77 -10.01 28.88
N GLN A 184 21.04 -10.90 28.21
CA GLN A 184 21.53 -11.81 27.17
C GLN A 184 21.20 -11.37 25.74
N ARG A 185 20.26 -10.45 25.52
CA ARG A 185 19.92 -9.93 24.20
C ARG A 185 19.52 -8.46 24.27
N ARG A 186 20.32 -7.60 23.66
CA ARG A 186 20.13 -6.14 23.66
C ARG A 186 19.70 -5.66 22.30
N LEU A 187 18.71 -4.76 22.25
CA LEU A 187 18.30 -4.06 21.05
C LEU A 187 18.49 -2.55 21.21
N ALA A 188 18.86 -1.89 20.12
CA ALA A 188 18.65 -0.45 19.99
C ALA A 188 17.30 -0.20 19.30
N ILE A 189 16.53 0.73 19.84
CA ILE A 189 15.24 1.18 19.31
C ILE A 189 15.43 2.58 18.75
N ILE A 190 15.36 2.73 17.44
CA ILE A 190 15.78 3.94 16.73
C ILE A 190 14.55 4.56 16.07
N PRO A 191 14.06 5.71 16.55
CA PRO A 191 12.99 6.44 15.86
C PRO A 191 13.38 6.77 14.42
N ILE A 192 12.49 6.45 13.47
CA ILE A 192 12.67 6.71 12.04
C ILE A 192 11.36 7.23 11.38
N PRO A 193 10.70 8.28 11.92
CA PRO A 193 9.51 8.85 11.29
C PRO A 193 9.78 9.32 9.86
N GLY A 194 8.77 9.23 9.00
CA GLY A 194 8.83 9.76 7.64
C GLY A 194 8.01 8.96 6.64
N HIS A 195 8.08 7.63 6.70
CA HIS A 195 7.11 6.77 6.03
C HIS A 195 5.76 6.82 6.77
N GLU A 196 5.82 6.59 8.08
CA GLU A 196 4.74 6.73 9.05
C GLU A 196 5.31 7.44 10.30
N ASP A 197 4.46 8.13 11.07
CA ASP A 197 4.91 9.08 12.11
C ASP A 197 5.46 8.41 13.38
N SER A 198 5.05 7.18 13.73
CA SER A 198 5.55 6.42 14.88
C SER A 198 6.60 5.36 14.52
N SER A 199 7.08 5.37 13.29
CA SER A 199 8.03 4.38 12.78
C SER A 199 9.32 4.28 13.62
N ILE A 200 9.74 3.05 13.95
CA ILE A 200 10.98 2.70 14.64
C ILE A 200 11.73 1.57 13.91
N ALA A 201 13.06 1.60 13.99
CA ALA A 201 13.93 0.50 13.58
C ALA A 201 14.47 -0.23 14.81
N PHE A 202 14.68 -1.53 14.66
CA PHE A 202 15.26 -2.40 15.68
C PHE A 202 16.64 -2.86 15.21
N TYR A 203 17.68 -2.53 15.96
CA TYR A 203 19.00 -3.14 15.76
C TYR A 203 19.25 -4.18 16.86
N ASP A 204 19.41 -5.45 16.49
CA ASP A 204 19.61 -6.55 17.42
C ASP A 204 21.09 -6.90 17.59
N CYS A 205 21.62 -6.66 18.80
CA CYS A 205 23.00 -7.02 19.13
C CYS A 205 23.25 -8.52 19.06
N ALA A 206 22.26 -9.41 19.14
CA ALA A 206 22.55 -10.86 19.08
C ALA A 206 22.83 -11.39 17.67
N THR A 207 22.42 -10.65 16.63
CA THR A 207 22.50 -11.11 15.24
C THR A 207 23.13 -10.09 14.29
N GLY A 208 23.18 -8.81 14.68
CA GLY A 208 23.55 -7.70 13.79
C GLY A 208 22.43 -7.34 12.80
N LEU A 209 21.22 -7.88 12.96
CA LEU A 209 20.08 -7.54 12.13
C LEU A 209 19.61 -6.12 12.41
N LEU A 210 19.35 -5.36 11.35
CA LEU A 210 18.65 -4.09 11.41
C LEU A 210 17.28 -4.26 10.74
N ILE A 211 16.21 -4.20 11.52
CA ILE A 211 14.84 -4.32 11.04
C ILE A 211 14.28 -2.91 10.85
N THR A 212 13.90 -2.56 9.62
CA THR A 212 13.57 -1.19 9.19
C THR A 212 12.11 -0.98 8.84
N GLY A 213 11.28 -2.02 8.93
CA GLY A 213 9.90 -1.98 8.44
C GLY A 213 9.86 -1.48 6.99
N ASP A 214 9.09 -0.43 6.76
CA ASP A 214 8.86 0.12 5.42
C ASP A 214 9.82 1.24 5.01
N SER A 215 10.79 1.58 5.87
CA SER A 215 11.72 2.67 5.59
C SER A 215 12.86 2.28 4.66
N LEU A 216 13.28 1.01 4.66
CA LEU A 216 14.20 0.45 3.68
C LEU A 216 13.91 -1.03 3.49
N LEU A 217 13.53 -1.40 2.28
CA LEU A 217 13.17 -2.75 1.88
C LEU A 217 13.40 -2.90 0.37
N PRO A 218 13.43 -4.12 -0.17
CA PRO A 218 13.51 -4.32 -1.61
C PRO A 218 12.17 -4.03 -2.31
N GLY A 219 11.75 -2.76 -2.36
CA GLY A 219 10.46 -2.32 -2.92
C GLY A 219 10.31 -0.81 -3.06
N ARG A 220 9.08 -0.32 -3.24
CA ARG A 220 8.77 1.12 -3.25
C ARG A 220 8.75 1.66 -1.83
N LEU A 221 9.58 2.65 -1.59
CA LEU A 221 9.67 3.36 -0.31
C LEU A 221 8.74 4.55 -0.38
N TYR A 222 7.52 4.39 0.16
CA TYR A 222 6.53 5.46 0.19
C TYR A 222 6.91 6.50 1.25
N ILE A 223 7.15 7.74 0.84
CA ILE A 223 7.58 8.81 1.78
C ILE A 223 6.42 9.77 2.04
N ALA A 224 5.81 9.67 3.22
CA ALA A 224 4.69 10.52 3.61
C ALA A 224 5.15 11.91 4.10
N ASN A 225 6.27 11.97 4.81
CA ASN A 225 6.89 13.20 5.29
C ASN A 225 8.37 13.18 4.92
N PHE A 226 8.70 13.89 3.84
CA PHE A 226 10.06 13.89 3.30
C PHE A 226 11.08 14.45 4.29
N SER A 227 10.76 15.57 4.95
CA SER A 227 11.69 16.22 5.89
C SER A 227 12.05 15.31 7.06
N ALA A 228 11.04 14.66 7.66
CA ALA A 228 11.27 13.71 8.74
C ALA A 228 12.09 12.51 8.25
N ASN A 229 11.82 12.00 7.05
CA ASN A 229 12.55 10.87 6.48
C ASN A 229 14.03 11.18 6.24
N VAL A 230 14.37 12.37 5.73
CA VAL A 230 15.75 12.87 5.59
C VAL A 230 16.48 12.81 6.94
N GLU A 231 15.89 13.36 8.00
CA GLU A 231 16.48 13.35 9.33
C GLU A 231 16.60 11.94 9.91
N SER A 232 15.60 11.10 9.68
CA SER A 232 15.53 9.72 10.17
C SER A 232 16.59 8.81 9.56
N ILE A 233 16.73 8.80 8.24
CA ILE A 233 17.74 7.98 7.57
C ILE A 233 19.15 8.47 7.92
N SER A 234 19.36 9.79 8.03
CA SER A 234 20.63 10.33 8.49
C SER A 234 20.94 9.98 9.95
N ARG A 235 19.96 10.03 10.85
CA ARG A 235 20.11 9.59 12.25
C ARG A 235 20.47 8.10 12.32
N LEU A 236 19.80 7.26 11.54
CA LEU A 236 20.06 5.83 11.48
C LEU A 236 21.48 5.53 11.01
N VAL A 237 21.92 6.13 9.90
CA VAL A 237 23.30 6.01 9.38
C VAL A 237 24.32 6.48 10.42
N ASN A 238 24.13 7.68 10.97
CA ASN A 238 25.05 8.27 11.95
C ASN A 238 25.15 7.40 13.21
N PHE A 239 24.04 6.81 13.67
CA PHE A 239 24.03 5.92 14.83
C PHE A 239 24.86 4.66 14.59
N ILE A 240 24.68 4.02 13.43
CA ILE A 240 25.42 2.81 13.04
C ILE A 240 26.92 3.11 12.99
N GLU A 241 27.31 4.18 12.30
CA GLU A 241 28.72 4.54 12.11
C GLU A 241 29.39 4.97 13.42
N SER A 242 28.74 5.85 14.19
CA SER A 242 29.32 6.41 15.42
C SER A 242 29.54 5.35 16.50
N ASN A 243 28.68 4.33 16.55
CA ASN A 243 28.80 3.22 17.49
C ASN A 243 29.55 2.01 16.89
N ARG A 244 29.97 2.08 15.62
CA ARG A 244 30.64 1.00 14.87
C ARG A 244 29.86 -0.31 14.94
N LEU A 245 28.55 -0.23 14.73
CA LEU A 245 27.67 -1.39 14.77
C LEU A 245 27.98 -2.33 13.61
N ASN A 246 27.96 -3.64 13.88
CA ASN A 246 28.16 -4.64 12.84
C ASN A 246 26.79 -5.07 12.29
N VAL A 247 26.37 -4.44 11.20
CA VAL A 247 25.12 -4.79 10.51
C VAL A 247 25.37 -5.95 9.57
N THR A 248 24.79 -7.12 9.89
CA THR A 248 24.90 -8.32 9.03
C THR A 248 23.95 -8.30 7.86
N SER A 249 22.75 -7.76 8.09
CA SER A 249 21.63 -7.71 7.17
C SER A 249 20.68 -6.59 7.59
N ILE A 250 20.14 -5.86 6.62
CA ILE A 250 19.00 -4.97 6.81
C ILE A 250 17.76 -5.66 6.26
N LEU A 251 16.70 -5.78 7.06
CA LEU A 251 15.49 -6.52 6.72
C LEU A 251 14.27 -5.60 6.85
N GLY A 252 13.54 -5.39 5.75
CA GLY A 252 12.29 -4.65 5.72
C GLY A 252 11.06 -5.55 5.88
N ALA A 253 9.85 -5.02 5.68
CA ALA A 253 8.63 -5.82 5.84
C ALA A 253 8.05 -6.39 4.53
N HIS A 254 8.52 -5.94 3.36
CA HIS A 254 8.01 -6.42 2.07
C HIS A 254 9.12 -6.69 1.07
N ILE A 255 8.77 -7.44 0.02
CA ILE A 255 9.53 -7.50 -1.23
C ILE A 255 8.56 -7.14 -2.34
N GLU A 256 8.89 -6.09 -3.07
CA GLU A 256 8.11 -5.63 -4.22
C GLU A 256 8.98 -5.57 -5.47
N MET A 257 10.29 -5.41 -5.35
CA MET A 257 11.18 -5.44 -6.50
C MET A 257 11.26 -6.83 -7.12
N THR A 258 11.25 -6.85 -8.46
CA THR A 258 11.62 -8.05 -9.22
C THR A 258 13.15 -8.24 -9.20
N GLN A 259 13.61 -9.41 -9.63
CA GLN A 259 15.04 -9.68 -9.89
C GLN A 259 15.63 -8.81 -11.01
N GLU A 260 14.80 -8.18 -11.84
CA GLU A 260 15.25 -7.22 -12.84
C GLU A 260 15.49 -5.86 -12.15
N ASN A 261 16.51 -5.13 -12.58
CA ASN A 261 16.87 -3.86 -11.96
C ASN A 261 15.78 -2.82 -12.25
N THR A 262 15.45 -1.97 -11.28
CA THR A 262 14.50 -0.84 -11.40
C THR A 262 13.04 -1.20 -11.69
N ILE A 263 12.71 -2.50 -11.80
CA ILE A 263 11.36 -2.98 -12.06
C ILE A 263 10.78 -3.59 -10.79
N ASP A 264 9.67 -3.03 -10.33
CA ASP A 264 8.87 -3.56 -9.23
C ASP A 264 7.62 -4.30 -9.72
N TYR A 265 7.15 -5.20 -8.86
CA TYR A 265 5.78 -5.64 -8.89
C TYR A 265 4.89 -4.54 -8.36
N PRO A 266 3.78 -4.27 -9.03
CA PRO A 266 2.97 -3.12 -8.74
C PRO A 266 2.10 -3.37 -7.49
N ILE A 267 1.72 -2.30 -6.78
CA ILE A 267 0.88 -2.39 -5.56
C ILE A 267 -0.37 -3.24 -5.81
N GLY A 268 -0.70 -4.13 -4.87
CA GLY A 268 -1.81 -5.08 -4.99
C GLY A 268 -1.48 -6.34 -5.78
N ALA A 269 -0.27 -6.51 -6.30
CA ALA A 269 0.15 -7.76 -6.94
C ALA A 269 -0.04 -8.92 -5.97
N THR A 270 -0.50 -10.07 -6.43
CA THR A 270 -0.76 -11.27 -5.59
C THR A 270 0.13 -12.46 -5.97
N TYR A 271 0.99 -12.29 -6.98
CA TYR A 271 1.94 -13.29 -7.45
C TYR A 271 3.27 -12.66 -7.84
N GLN A 272 4.37 -13.08 -7.18
CA GLN A 272 5.70 -12.49 -7.33
C GLN A 272 6.81 -13.55 -7.51
N PRO A 273 6.73 -14.43 -8.54
CA PRO A 273 7.62 -15.59 -8.67
C PRO A 273 9.11 -15.25 -8.84
N LYS A 274 9.41 -14.00 -9.23
CA LYS A 274 10.76 -13.48 -9.46
C LYS A 274 11.05 -12.30 -8.54
N GLU A 275 10.52 -12.30 -7.33
CA GLU A 275 10.87 -11.33 -6.31
C GLU A 275 12.37 -11.36 -5.97
N ARG A 276 12.90 -10.22 -5.53
CA ARG A 276 14.28 -10.12 -5.02
C ARG A 276 14.46 -10.83 -3.68
N LEU A 277 15.71 -10.93 -3.24
CA LEU A 277 16.01 -11.34 -1.88
C LEU A 277 15.61 -10.23 -0.90
N LEU A 278 15.10 -10.63 0.28
CA LEU A 278 14.74 -9.73 1.37
C LEU A 278 15.90 -8.86 1.86
N ASN A 279 17.12 -9.41 1.84
CA ASN A 279 18.29 -8.79 2.44
C ASN A 279 18.71 -7.50 1.73
N MET A 280 18.78 -6.41 2.49
CA MET A 280 19.38 -5.13 2.12
C MET A 280 20.74 -4.94 2.81
N SER A 281 21.56 -4.04 2.29
CA SER A 281 22.93 -3.76 2.73
C SER A 281 23.12 -2.34 3.23
N LEU A 282 24.21 -2.10 3.96
CA LEU A 282 24.61 -0.74 4.35
C LEU A 282 24.85 0.16 3.13
N ASP A 283 25.39 -0.37 2.04
CA ASP A 283 25.58 0.41 0.81
C ASP A 283 24.24 0.95 0.27
N GLN A 284 23.17 0.14 0.32
CA GLN A 284 21.84 0.57 -0.09
C GLN A 284 21.23 1.58 0.89
N LEU A 285 21.47 1.44 2.19
CA LEU A 285 21.08 2.46 3.17
C LEU A 285 21.80 3.79 2.91
N HIS A 286 23.10 3.76 2.56
CA HIS A 286 23.84 4.94 2.17
C HIS A 286 23.33 5.53 0.85
N GLN A 287 22.94 4.71 -0.12
CA GLN A 287 22.30 5.18 -1.36
C GLN A 287 21.02 5.96 -1.05
N LEU A 288 20.12 5.40 -0.23
CA LEU A 288 18.90 6.09 0.20
C LEU A 288 19.23 7.40 0.94
N ASN A 289 20.18 7.38 1.88
CA ASN A 289 20.58 8.57 2.62
C ASN A 289 21.10 9.67 1.69
N ASN A 290 21.94 9.31 0.72
CA ASN A 290 22.49 10.25 -0.25
C ASN A 290 21.41 10.84 -1.16
N GLU A 291 20.46 10.01 -1.62
CA GLU A 291 19.30 10.46 -2.42
C GLU A 291 18.49 11.53 -1.67
N LEU A 292 18.10 11.20 -0.44
CA LEU A 292 17.34 12.09 0.44
C LEU A 292 18.06 13.41 0.69
N GLN A 293 19.36 13.34 1.04
CA GLN A 293 20.17 14.53 1.30
C GLN A 293 20.36 15.39 0.05
N GLN A 294 20.53 14.77 -1.12
CA GLN A 294 20.68 15.49 -2.38
C GLN A 294 19.39 16.22 -2.75
N GLN A 295 18.25 15.52 -2.76
CA GLN A 295 16.96 16.15 -3.04
C GLN A 295 16.56 17.19 -1.97
N TRP A 296 16.92 16.99 -0.71
CA TRP A 296 16.74 17.99 0.35
C TRP A 296 17.51 19.28 0.04
N LYS A 297 18.78 19.14 -0.37
CA LYS A 297 19.65 20.26 -0.74
C LYS A 297 19.16 21.00 -1.98
N ASP A 298 18.66 20.27 -2.98
CA ASP A 298 18.14 20.85 -4.22
C ASP A 298 16.78 21.53 -4.02
N GLY A 299 16.05 21.16 -2.97
CA GLY A 299 14.82 21.79 -2.53
C GLY A 299 13.56 21.22 -3.20
N PHE A 300 12.40 21.61 -2.68
CA PHE A 300 11.09 21.04 -3.06
C PHE A 300 10.78 21.05 -4.56
N SER A 301 11.22 22.09 -5.30
CA SER A 301 10.98 22.19 -6.74
C SER A 301 11.69 21.12 -7.58
N HIS A 302 12.70 20.45 -7.01
CA HIS A 302 13.48 19.41 -7.66
C HIS A 302 13.19 18.02 -7.08
N ARG A 303 12.23 17.90 -6.15
CA ARG A 303 11.91 16.61 -5.56
C ARG A 303 11.22 15.72 -6.59
N HIS A 304 11.64 14.46 -6.69
CA HIS A 304 11.15 13.52 -7.69
C HIS A 304 11.26 12.08 -7.20
N LYS A 305 10.54 11.20 -7.89
CA LYS A 305 10.68 9.75 -7.76
C LYS A 305 11.99 9.28 -8.39
N THR A 306 12.71 8.39 -7.70
CA THR A 306 14.02 7.88 -8.16
C THR A 306 14.06 6.35 -8.13
N TYR A 307 14.67 5.76 -9.13
CA TYR A 307 14.71 4.30 -9.33
C TYR A 307 16.11 3.76 -9.07
N TYR A 308 16.24 2.84 -8.12
CA TYR A 308 17.44 2.07 -7.85
C TYR A 308 17.23 0.60 -8.24
N ASP A 309 18.31 -0.16 -8.35
CA ASP A 309 18.25 -1.58 -8.73
C ASP A 309 17.35 -2.39 -7.78
N THR A 310 17.36 -2.04 -6.49
CA THR A 310 16.74 -2.83 -5.42
C THR A 310 15.65 -2.10 -4.65
N PHE A 311 15.41 -0.81 -4.90
CA PHE A 311 14.29 -0.10 -4.28
C PHE A 311 13.91 1.09 -5.18
N ILE A 312 12.73 1.65 -4.94
CA ILE A 312 12.28 2.86 -5.62
C ILE A 312 11.96 3.89 -4.53
N PHE A 313 12.56 5.07 -4.63
CA PHE A 313 12.25 6.19 -3.76
C PHE A 313 10.99 6.90 -4.28
N ASP A 314 9.87 6.83 -3.55
CA ASP A 314 8.56 7.29 -4.04
C ASP A 314 7.87 8.24 -3.04
N PRO A 315 8.17 9.55 -3.08
CA PRO A 315 7.45 10.53 -2.27
C PRO A 315 5.96 10.56 -2.59
N LYS A 316 5.12 10.66 -1.56
CA LYS A 316 3.67 10.85 -1.77
C LYS A 316 3.42 12.09 -2.64
N PRO A 317 2.31 12.15 -3.39
CA PRO A 317 2.01 13.30 -4.25
C PRO A 317 2.02 14.66 -3.52
N SER A 318 1.66 14.71 -2.23
CA SER A 318 1.75 15.92 -1.41
C SER A 318 3.18 16.42 -1.18
N GLU A 319 4.14 15.52 -1.27
CA GLU A 319 5.55 15.80 -1.15
C GLU A 319 6.18 16.17 -2.50
N LEU A 320 5.54 15.95 -3.65
CA LEU A 320 6.10 16.27 -4.96
C LEU A 320 5.74 17.70 -5.41
N PRO A 321 6.59 18.36 -6.22
CA PRO A 321 6.19 19.61 -6.87
C PRO A 321 4.98 19.38 -7.78
N PRO A 322 4.10 20.39 -7.92
CA PRO A 322 2.96 20.26 -8.82
C PRO A 322 3.44 20.04 -10.26
N LEU A 323 2.62 19.36 -11.05
CA LEU A 323 2.89 19.18 -12.48
C LEU A 323 3.01 20.55 -13.16
N PRO A 324 3.83 20.70 -14.22
CA PRO A 324 3.94 21.97 -14.93
C PRO A 324 2.54 22.46 -15.40
N PRO A 325 2.12 23.69 -15.03
CA PRO A 325 0.78 24.17 -15.36
C PRO A 325 0.64 24.41 -16.87
N ASN A 326 -0.58 24.29 -17.38
CA ASN A 326 -0.91 24.52 -18.80
C ASN A 326 -0.24 23.57 -19.80
N GLU A 327 0.21 22.40 -19.35
CA GLU A 327 0.59 21.29 -20.21
C GLU A 327 -0.56 20.26 -20.30
N ARG A 328 -0.39 19.27 -21.20
CA ARG A 328 -1.43 18.28 -21.52
C ARG A 328 -2.76 18.93 -21.87
N ILE A 329 -2.71 19.83 -22.86
CA ILE A 329 -3.89 20.53 -23.36
C ILE A 329 -4.57 19.66 -24.42
N SER A 330 -5.78 19.18 -24.14
CA SER A 330 -6.58 18.45 -25.13
C SER A 330 -8.08 18.59 -24.86
N VAL A 331 -8.88 18.03 -25.77
CA VAL A 331 -10.30 17.76 -25.51
C VAL A 331 -10.36 16.41 -24.79
N HIS A 332 -10.54 16.46 -23.47
CA HIS A 332 -10.52 15.26 -22.61
C HIS A 332 -11.86 14.53 -22.64
N GLY A 333 -11.90 13.30 -23.16
CA GLY A 333 -13.11 12.48 -23.03
C GLY A 333 -13.29 12.02 -21.58
N PHE A 334 -14.51 12.12 -21.04
CA PHE A 334 -14.84 11.48 -19.77
C PHE A 334 -16.12 10.67 -19.85
N ILE A 335 -16.18 9.64 -19.02
CA ILE A 335 -17.32 8.75 -18.87
C ILE A 335 -17.91 8.95 -17.49
N LEU A 336 -19.23 9.05 -17.44
CA LEU A 336 -19.97 9.10 -16.19
C LEU A 336 -20.12 7.69 -15.66
N LEU A 337 -19.56 7.47 -14.48
CA LEU A 337 -19.78 6.30 -13.63
C LEU A 337 -21.09 6.50 -12.82
N PRO A 338 -21.48 5.55 -11.95
CA PRO A 338 -22.77 5.59 -11.28
C PRO A 338 -23.01 6.85 -10.46
N LEU A 339 -24.26 7.28 -10.43
CA LEU A 339 -24.72 8.35 -9.56
C LEU A 339 -24.88 7.88 -8.13
N ASP A 340 -24.44 8.74 -7.23
CA ASP A 340 -24.68 8.57 -5.82
C ASP A 340 -26.11 9.04 -5.42
N LYS A 341 -26.61 8.63 -4.25
CA LYS A 341 -27.97 8.98 -3.76
C LYS A 341 -28.14 10.48 -3.49
N LEU A 342 -27.04 11.20 -3.34
CA LEU A 342 -27.00 12.64 -3.06
C LEU A 342 -26.89 13.46 -4.35
N GLY A 343 -26.85 12.80 -5.52
CA GLY A 343 -26.76 13.44 -6.83
C GLY A 343 -25.33 13.74 -7.27
N TYR A 344 -24.33 13.22 -6.55
CA TYR A 344 -22.94 13.24 -7.00
C TYR A 344 -22.72 12.17 -8.07
N VAL A 345 -21.73 12.42 -8.94
CA VAL A 345 -21.36 11.53 -10.03
C VAL A 345 -19.87 11.24 -9.96
N TRP A 346 -19.51 9.97 -10.11
CA TRP A 346 -18.13 9.60 -10.38
C TRP A 346 -17.84 9.79 -11.87
N ILE A 347 -16.69 10.35 -12.20
CA ILE A 347 -16.30 10.65 -13.57
C ILE A 347 -14.91 10.07 -13.80
N SER A 348 -14.77 9.22 -14.83
CA SER A 348 -13.51 8.64 -15.25
C SER A 348 -13.02 9.28 -16.54
N HIS A 349 -11.76 9.66 -16.61
CA HIS A 349 -11.12 10.14 -17.84
C HIS A 349 -10.82 8.98 -18.77
N LYS A 350 -11.10 9.16 -20.06
CA LYS A 350 -10.69 8.25 -21.11
C LYS A 350 -9.18 8.43 -21.38
N PRO A 351 -8.32 7.48 -21.00
CA PRO A 351 -6.88 7.68 -20.99
C PRO A 351 -6.23 7.26 -22.31
N MET A 352 -4.91 7.46 -22.41
CA MET A 352 -3.97 6.90 -23.41
C MET A 352 -2.68 6.53 -22.69
N PHE A 353 -1.80 5.74 -23.32
CA PHE A 353 -0.42 5.56 -22.81
C PHE A 353 0.51 6.73 -23.19
N ARG A 354 -0.03 7.80 -23.81
CA ARG A 354 0.72 8.94 -24.33
C ARG A 354 0.04 10.26 -23.97
N ALA A 355 0.87 11.28 -23.71
CA ALA A 355 0.39 12.64 -23.54
C ALA A 355 -0.38 13.09 -24.79
N PRO A 356 -1.45 13.89 -24.65
CA PRO A 356 -1.90 14.61 -23.45
C PRO A 356 -2.87 13.82 -22.54
N HIS A 357 -3.14 12.54 -22.81
CA HIS A 357 -4.14 11.73 -22.08
C HIS A 357 -3.50 10.62 -21.23
N ASP A 358 -2.20 10.72 -20.92
CA ASP A 358 -1.36 9.75 -20.20
C ASP A 358 -1.71 9.59 -18.71
N PHE A 359 -2.98 9.72 -18.34
CA PHE A 359 -3.45 9.49 -16.98
C PHE A 359 -4.77 8.73 -16.97
N GLN A 360 -4.80 7.60 -16.27
CA GLN A 360 -6.05 7.07 -15.75
C GLN A 360 -6.42 7.86 -14.50
N LEU A 361 -7.58 8.51 -14.52
CA LEU A 361 -8.04 9.29 -13.37
C LEU A 361 -9.54 9.17 -13.17
N THR A 362 -9.94 9.23 -11.89
CA THR A 362 -11.34 9.20 -11.49
C THR A 362 -11.58 10.17 -10.33
N PHE A 363 -12.68 10.92 -10.40
CA PHE A 363 -13.04 11.92 -9.38
C PHE A 363 -14.55 12.02 -9.17
N LEU A 364 -14.92 12.54 -8.01
CA LEU A 364 -16.30 12.83 -7.65
C LEU A 364 -16.66 14.24 -8.11
N ALA A 365 -17.88 14.43 -8.59
CA ALA A 365 -18.36 15.75 -9.01
C ALA A 365 -19.86 15.95 -8.77
N LEU A 366 -20.30 17.20 -8.83
CA LEU A 366 -21.71 17.59 -8.92
C LEU A 366 -21.98 18.20 -10.30
N ILE A 367 -23.08 17.81 -10.94
CA ILE A 367 -23.50 18.38 -12.22
C ILE A 367 -24.57 19.47 -11.99
N THR A 368 -24.32 20.69 -12.45
CA THR A 368 -25.21 21.85 -12.29
C THR A 368 -25.41 22.61 -13.61
N ASN A 369 -26.17 23.71 -13.58
CA ASN A 369 -26.36 24.65 -14.70
C ASN A 369 -26.81 24.00 -16.02
N SER A 370 -27.65 22.97 -15.93
CA SER A 370 -28.18 22.27 -17.10
C SER A 370 -29.05 23.17 -17.95
N THR A 371 -28.88 23.11 -19.28
CA THR A 371 -29.79 23.78 -20.23
C THR A 371 -31.16 23.11 -20.33
N VAL A 372 -31.34 21.93 -19.74
CA VAL A 372 -32.60 21.19 -19.64
C VAL A 372 -32.96 20.91 -18.19
N ASN A 373 -34.22 21.09 -17.80
CA ASN A 373 -34.73 20.82 -16.46
C ASN A 373 -35.96 19.89 -16.53
N PRO A 374 -35.97 18.72 -15.86
CA PRO A 374 -34.89 18.17 -15.03
C PRO A 374 -33.66 17.74 -15.84
N LEU A 375 -32.50 17.73 -15.19
CA LEU A 375 -31.25 17.21 -15.76
C LEU A 375 -31.48 15.74 -16.17
N PRO A 376 -31.21 15.36 -17.44
CA PRO A 376 -31.57 14.05 -17.98
C PRO A 376 -30.57 12.97 -17.57
N LEU A 377 -30.29 12.82 -16.27
CA LEU A 377 -29.41 11.79 -15.74
C LEU A 377 -30.07 10.40 -15.73
N PRO A 378 -29.30 9.31 -15.85
CA PRO A 378 -29.83 7.96 -15.81
C PRO A 378 -30.40 7.65 -14.41
N THR A 379 -31.69 7.29 -14.35
CA THR A 379 -32.40 7.03 -13.07
C THR A 379 -32.93 5.61 -12.91
N ASN A 380 -32.86 4.77 -13.96
CA ASN A 380 -33.25 3.37 -13.90
C ASN A 380 -32.20 2.45 -14.53
N ILE A 381 -32.26 1.16 -14.19
CA ILE A 381 -31.20 0.20 -14.51
C ILE A 381 -30.95 0.05 -16.02
N THR A 382 -31.98 0.21 -16.85
CA THR A 382 -31.87 0.13 -18.31
C THR A 382 -31.08 1.30 -18.89
N GLN A 383 -31.29 2.51 -18.38
CA GLN A 383 -30.54 3.71 -18.77
C GLN A 383 -29.14 3.72 -18.17
N ILE A 384 -28.99 3.20 -16.96
CA ILE A 384 -27.70 3.03 -16.30
C ILE A 384 -26.85 2.09 -17.15
N ASN A 385 -27.37 0.98 -17.67
CA ASN A 385 -26.59 0.08 -18.55
C ASN A 385 -26.13 0.68 -19.91
N SER A 386 -26.42 1.95 -20.19
CA SER A 386 -25.89 2.66 -21.36
C SER A 386 -24.62 3.42 -20.97
N GLN A 387 -23.71 3.61 -21.92
CA GLN A 387 -22.59 4.52 -21.74
C GLN A 387 -23.09 5.98 -21.70
N TRP A 388 -22.49 6.80 -20.84
CA TRP A 388 -22.74 8.24 -20.75
C TRP A 388 -21.43 8.97 -20.74
N THR A 389 -21.29 9.99 -21.58
CA THR A 389 -20.02 10.70 -21.73
C THR A 389 -20.21 12.21 -21.69
N ILE A 390 -19.14 12.90 -21.31
CA ILE A 390 -19.06 14.36 -21.37
C ILE A 390 -17.90 14.77 -22.28
N GLN A 391 -18.17 15.80 -23.07
CA GLN A 391 -17.18 16.44 -23.94
C GLN A 391 -16.88 17.86 -23.40
N PRO A 392 -15.80 18.04 -22.64
CA PRO A 392 -15.43 19.33 -22.11
C PRO A 392 -14.83 20.22 -23.19
N GLU A 393 -14.77 21.52 -22.88
CA GLU A 393 -13.93 22.46 -23.60
C GLU A 393 -12.43 22.09 -23.42
N GLN A 394 -11.57 22.67 -24.25
CA GLN A 394 -10.12 22.44 -24.18
C GLN A 394 -9.54 23.10 -22.91
N TRP A 395 -8.89 22.31 -22.05
CA TRP A 395 -8.18 22.80 -20.85
C TRP A 395 -7.02 21.86 -20.48
N SER A 396 -6.25 22.21 -19.44
CA SER A 396 -5.02 21.50 -19.04
C SER A 396 -5.29 20.38 -18.03
N LEU A 397 -4.91 19.15 -18.37
CA LEU A 397 -5.03 18.04 -17.43
C LEU A 397 -4.18 18.25 -16.17
N ASN A 398 -2.98 18.82 -16.32
CA ASN A 398 -2.13 19.16 -15.19
C ASN A 398 -2.81 20.15 -14.24
N ASN A 399 -3.52 21.17 -14.76
CA ASN A 399 -4.26 22.12 -13.93
C ASN A 399 -5.41 21.44 -13.17
N LEU A 400 -6.05 20.40 -13.73
CA LEU A 400 -7.03 19.60 -13.00
C LEU A 400 -6.35 18.82 -11.87
N ILE A 401 -5.29 18.08 -12.16
CA ILE A 401 -4.57 17.27 -11.17
C ILE A 401 -4.09 18.15 -10.01
N ASN A 402 -3.46 19.28 -10.34
CA ASN A 402 -2.82 20.19 -9.38
C ASN A 402 -3.76 20.91 -8.41
N GLY A 403 -5.05 21.12 -8.73
CA GLY A 403 -5.89 22.00 -7.91
C GLY A 403 -6.58 23.13 -8.64
N ASN A 404 -6.02 23.56 -9.76
CA ASN A 404 -6.32 24.86 -10.36
C ASN A 404 -7.67 24.89 -11.08
N ILE A 405 -8.21 23.73 -11.47
CA ILE A 405 -9.56 23.58 -12.02
C ILE A 405 -10.46 22.98 -10.93
N THR A 406 -11.52 23.70 -10.59
CA THR A 406 -12.55 23.29 -9.62
C THR A 406 -13.91 23.07 -10.28
N GLU A 407 -14.12 23.64 -11.47
CA GLU A 407 -15.30 23.40 -12.30
C GLU A 407 -14.98 23.60 -13.78
N PHE A 408 -15.77 23.01 -14.67
CA PHE A 408 -15.69 23.26 -16.11
C PHE A 408 -17.04 23.07 -16.79
N ARG A 409 -17.25 23.77 -17.92
CA ARG A 409 -18.43 23.57 -18.77
C ARG A 409 -18.20 22.42 -19.74
N THR A 410 -19.26 21.68 -20.01
CA THR A 410 -19.20 20.51 -20.87
C THR A 410 -20.55 20.22 -21.51
N LYS A 411 -20.51 19.44 -22.58
CA LYS A 411 -21.69 18.88 -23.24
C LYS A 411 -21.92 17.46 -22.73
N LEU A 412 -23.16 17.11 -22.40
CA LEU A 412 -23.56 15.77 -21.94
C LEU A 412 -24.16 14.96 -23.10
N TYR A 413 -23.75 13.69 -23.21
CA TYR A 413 -24.20 12.76 -24.24
C TYR A 413 -24.68 11.44 -23.63
N THR A 414 -25.70 10.83 -24.26
CA THR A 414 -25.91 9.37 -24.16
C THR A 414 -25.10 8.67 -25.25
N GLY A 415 -24.37 7.61 -24.89
CA GLY A 415 -23.39 6.96 -25.73
C GLY A 415 -22.04 7.68 -25.73
N ASN A 416 -21.13 7.22 -26.58
CA ASN A 416 -19.81 7.81 -26.77
C ASN A 416 -19.90 9.10 -27.59
N PHE A 417 -19.50 10.24 -27.03
CA PHE A 417 -19.50 11.52 -27.74
C PHE A 417 -18.60 11.52 -28.99
N GLU A 418 -17.54 10.70 -29.01
CA GLU A 418 -16.64 10.53 -30.17
C GLU A 418 -17.23 9.60 -31.23
N GLN A 419 -18.20 8.75 -30.88
CA GLN A 419 -18.76 7.71 -31.74
C GLN A 419 -20.29 7.74 -31.73
N SER A 420 -20.88 8.64 -32.53
CA SER A 420 -22.33 8.71 -32.78
C SER A 420 -23.22 8.92 -31.54
N GLY A 421 -22.65 9.37 -30.42
CA GLY A 421 -23.41 9.71 -29.20
C GLY A 421 -24.44 10.81 -29.44
N ARG A 422 -25.58 10.73 -28.74
CA ARG A 422 -26.65 11.71 -28.83
C ARG A 422 -26.44 12.80 -27.79
N TYR A 423 -26.24 14.03 -28.27
CA TYR A 423 -26.22 15.23 -27.43
C TYR A 423 -27.53 15.39 -26.65
N LEU A 424 -27.42 15.76 -25.38
CA LEU A 424 -28.55 15.99 -24.49
C LEU A 424 -28.68 17.47 -24.10
N CYS A 425 -27.65 18.02 -23.45
CA CYS A 425 -27.65 19.36 -22.90
C CYS A 425 -26.24 19.82 -22.55
N ASP A 426 -26.08 21.12 -22.29
CA ASP A 426 -24.86 21.68 -21.72
C ASP A 426 -25.00 21.70 -20.20
N VAL A 427 -23.92 21.44 -19.48
CA VAL A 427 -23.86 21.38 -18.02
C VAL A 427 -22.54 21.94 -17.49
N THR A 428 -22.50 22.23 -16.19
CA THR A 428 -21.28 22.50 -15.44
C THR A 428 -20.95 21.30 -14.56
N VAL A 429 -19.70 20.82 -14.64
CA VAL A 429 -19.16 19.80 -13.73
C VAL A 429 -18.38 20.52 -12.63
N ASN A 430 -18.76 20.31 -11.37
CA ASN A 430 -18.13 20.89 -10.18
C ASN A 430 -17.36 19.78 -9.48
N ILE A 431 -16.03 19.87 -9.46
CA ILE A 431 -15.14 18.81 -8.98
C ILE A 431 -15.10 18.82 -7.45
N ILE A 432 -15.22 17.65 -6.85
CA ILE A 432 -15.06 17.40 -5.41
C ILE A 432 -13.73 16.69 -5.21
N ARG A 433 -12.87 17.27 -4.37
CA ARG A 433 -11.55 16.72 -4.03
C ARG A 433 -11.62 15.81 -2.79
N PRO A 434 -10.65 14.90 -2.61
CA PRO A 434 -9.53 14.59 -3.52
C PRO A 434 -9.98 13.84 -4.78
N LEU A 435 -9.13 13.84 -5.82
CA LEU A 435 -9.27 12.89 -6.91
C LEU A 435 -8.97 11.49 -6.35
N LEU A 436 -9.78 10.49 -6.69
CA LEU A 436 -9.67 9.16 -6.09
C LEU A 436 -8.57 8.33 -6.77
N THR A 437 -8.48 8.43 -8.09
CA THR A 437 -7.45 7.75 -8.89
C THR A 437 -6.69 8.80 -9.69
N VAL A 438 -5.36 8.77 -9.63
CA VAL A 438 -4.46 9.55 -10.48
C VAL A 438 -3.24 8.67 -10.76
N ILE A 439 -3.28 7.92 -11.85
CA ILE A 439 -2.19 7.03 -12.26
C ILE A 439 -1.68 7.51 -13.62
N GLN A 440 -0.42 7.91 -13.68
CA GLN A 440 0.22 8.21 -14.96
C GLN A 440 0.45 6.89 -15.70
N LEU A 441 0.03 6.84 -16.97
CA LEU A 441 0.26 5.72 -17.85
C LEU A 441 1.51 6.00 -18.67
N ASN A 442 2.38 5.00 -18.81
CA ASN A 442 3.64 5.14 -19.52
C ASN A 442 3.82 3.99 -20.50
N GLU A 443 3.96 4.32 -21.77
CA GLU A 443 4.15 3.33 -22.85
C GLU A 443 5.40 2.46 -22.67
N SER A 444 6.41 2.97 -21.95
CA SER A 444 7.68 2.26 -21.73
C SER A 444 7.69 1.42 -20.45
N GLU A 445 6.66 1.53 -19.60
CA GLU A 445 6.57 0.72 -18.38
C GLU A 445 6.17 -0.71 -18.72
N VAL A 446 6.85 -1.65 -18.06
CA VAL A 446 6.57 -3.08 -18.15
C VAL A 446 6.04 -3.52 -16.80
N GLU A 447 4.85 -4.09 -16.80
CA GLU A 447 4.29 -4.70 -15.59
C GLU A 447 4.58 -6.21 -15.59
N PRO A 448 5.18 -6.75 -14.51
CA PRO A 448 5.27 -8.19 -14.35
C PRO A 448 3.87 -8.82 -14.24
N TYR A 449 3.65 -9.99 -14.87
CA TYR A 449 2.37 -10.72 -14.92
C TYR A 449 1.47 -10.55 -13.68
N GLN A 450 0.23 -10.09 -13.87
CA GLN A 450 -0.79 -9.90 -12.84
C GLN A 450 -2.15 -10.50 -13.24
N PRO A 451 -3.00 -10.88 -12.26
CA PRO A 451 -4.40 -11.15 -12.53
C PRO A 451 -5.13 -9.88 -12.98
N LEU A 452 -6.26 -10.07 -13.64
CA LEU A 452 -7.18 -9.00 -14.02
C LEU A 452 -7.67 -8.21 -12.80
N ARG A 453 -7.69 -6.87 -12.89
CA ARG A 453 -8.02 -5.98 -11.74
C ARG A 453 -9.00 -4.87 -12.07
N TYR A 454 -9.85 -4.54 -11.11
CA TYR A 454 -10.82 -3.45 -11.24
C TYR A 454 -11.03 -2.68 -9.93
N SER A 455 -11.37 -1.41 -10.03
CA SER A 455 -11.88 -0.59 -8.92
C SER A 455 -13.40 -0.49 -8.96
N SER A 456 -14.09 -0.68 -7.83
CA SER A 456 -15.56 -0.66 -7.78
C SER A 456 -16.16 0.68 -7.37
N TYR A 457 -17.24 1.07 -8.05
CA TYR A 457 -18.02 2.29 -7.82
C TYR A 457 -19.49 1.94 -7.63
N LEU A 458 -20.06 2.34 -6.50
CA LEU A 458 -21.38 1.97 -6.04
C LEU A 458 -22.49 2.60 -6.89
N LEU A 459 -23.40 1.77 -7.40
CA LEU A 459 -24.64 2.24 -8.00
C LEU A 459 -25.71 2.45 -6.94
N SER A 460 -25.72 3.63 -6.32
CA SER A 460 -26.58 3.87 -5.15
C SER A 460 -27.96 4.45 -5.47
N ASN A 461 -28.15 5.11 -6.62
CA ASN A 461 -29.44 5.65 -7.06
C ASN A 461 -30.32 4.63 -7.81
N SER A 462 -30.23 3.34 -7.46
CA SER A 462 -31.11 2.31 -7.99
C SER A 462 -31.94 1.70 -6.86
N THR A 463 -33.23 1.47 -7.11
CA THR A 463 -34.05 0.58 -6.26
C THR A 463 -33.55 -0.87 -6.28
N ALA A 464 -32.53 -1.18 -7.10
CA ALA A 464 -31.93 -2.50 -7.24
C ALA A 464 -30.87 -2.76 -6.15
N THR A 465 -30.14 -1.73 -5.70
CA THR A 465 -29.18 -1.87 -4.60
C THR A 465 -29.90 -1.97 -3.26
N THR A 466 -29.73 -3.10 -2.59
CA THR A 466 -30.27 -3.43 -1.26
C THR A 466 -29.18 -4.09 -0.41
N ASP A 467 -29.43 -4.30 0.88
CA ASP A 467 -28.51 -5.07 1.74
C ASP A 467 -28.26 -6.51 1.28
N LYS A 468 -29.06 -7.00 0.32
CA LYS A 468 -28.97 -8.35 -0.25
C LYS A 468 -28.35 -8.40 -1.65
N GLN A 469 -28.34 -7.28 -2.37
CA GLN A 469 -27.79 -7.18 -3.72
C GLN A 469 -27.19 -5.79 -3.91
N ILE A 470 -25.88 -5.71 -4.08
CA ILE A 470 -25.16 -4.46 -4.26
C ILE A 470 -24.69 -4.40 -5.71
N HIS A 471 -25.06 -3.34 -6.41
CA HIS A 471 -24.66 -3.10 -7.79
C HIS A 471 -23.43 -2.19 -7.85
N PHE A 472 -22.47 -2.55 -8.70
CA PHE A 472 -21.24 -1.80 -8.90
C PHE A 472 -20.95 -1.60 -10.39
N TYR A 473 -20.28 -0.50 -10.69
CA TYR A 473 -19.42 -0.44 -11.87
C TYR A 473 -18.00 -0.76 -11.44
N LEU A 474 -17.39 -1.69 -12.16
CA LEU A 474 -15.99 -2.00 -12.06
C LEU A 474 -15.29 -1.25 -13.18
N LEU A 475 -14.37 -0.34 -12.83
CA LEU A 475 -13.46 0.33 -13.75
C LEU A 475 -12.15 -0.45 -13.80
N HIS A 476 -11.74 -0.89 -14.99
CA HIS A 476 -10.51 -1.65 -15.18
C HIS A 476 -9.30 -0.85 -14.74
N GLN A 477 -8.36 -1.45 -14.01
CA GLN A 477 -7.12 -0.77 -13.62
C GLN A 477 -6.11 -0.93 -14.75
N ILE A 478 -5.80 0.17 -15.46
CA ILE A 478 -4.89 0.15 -16.60
C ILE A 478 -3.46 0.24 -16.06
N ARG A 479 -2.56 -0.59 -16.60
CA ARG A 479 -1.22 -0.76 -16.05
C ARG A 479 -0.12 -0.62 -17.09
N ALA A 480 -0.01 -1.56 -18.03
CA ALA A 480 1.07 -1.57 -19.02
C ALA A 480 0.57 -2.04 -20.40
N GLN A 481 1.17 -1.51 -21.46
CA GLN A 481 0.74 -1.84 -22.83
C GLN A 481 1.18 -3.26 -23.25
N PRO A 482 0.33 -4.02 -23.99
CA PRO A 482 -1.04 -3.70 -24.38
C PRO A 482 -2.02 -3.88 -23.21
N ASP A 483 -2.99 -2.97 -23.13
CA ASP A 483 -4.05 -3.01 -22.12
C ASP A 483 -5.39 -2.51 -22.71
N PHE A 484 -6.43 -2.41 -21.91
CA PHE A 484 -7.76 -1.94 -22.32
C PHE A 484 -8.44 -1.10 -21.25
N ASP A 485 -9.24 -0.13 -21.69
CA ASP A 485 -10.11 0.66 -20.81
C ASP A 485 -11.49 0.02 -20.84
N SER A 486 -11.97 -0.47 -19.70
CA SER A 486 -13.25 -1.18 -19.60
C SER A 486 -14.01 -0.80 -18.35
N ILE A 487 -15.34 -0.67 -18.51
CA ILE A 487 -16.29 -0.48 -17.43
C ILE A 487 -17.33 -1.58 -17.52
N VAL A 488 -17.47 -2.36 -16.45
CA VAL A 488 -18.44 -3.46 -16.39
C VAL A 488 -19.39 -3.30 -15.22
N HIS A 489 -20.67 -3.56 -15.46
CA HIS A 489 -21.69 -3.56 -14.41
C HIS A 489 -21.77 -4.96 -13.81
N VAL A 490 -21.60 -5.06 -12.50
CA VAL A 490 -21.71 -6.31 -11.74
C VAL A 490 -22.69 -6.18 -10.58
N VAL A 491 -23.17 -7.32 -10.09
CA VAL A 491 -23.92 -7.42 -8.84
C VAL A 491 -23.24 -8.39 -7.89
N ILE A 492 -23.18 -8.02 -6.61
CA ILE A 492 -22.71 -8.85 -5.51
C ILE A 492 -23.88 -9.12 -4.58
N ASN A 493 -24.06 -10.38 -4.19
CA ASN A 493 -24.84 -10.71 -3.01
C ASN A 493 -23.85 -10.88 -1.85
N PRO A 494 -23.86 -10.00 -0.83
CA PRO A 494 -22.93 -10.10 0.29
C PRO A 494 -22.97 -11.50 0.95
N ALA A 495 -24.12 -12.19 0.96
CA ALA A 495 -24.24 -13.54 1.50
C ALA A 495 -23.31 -14.57 0.84
N ASN A 496 -22.83 -14.30 -0.38
CA ASN A 496 -21.89 -15.13 -1.13
C ASN A 496 -20.44 -14.69 -0.96
N CYS A 497 -20.16 -13.74 -0.07
CA CYS A 497 -18.82 -13.33 0.28
C CYS A 497 -18.33 -14.06 1.54
N THR A 498 -17.04 -14.35 1.59
CA THR A 498 -16.30 -14.84 2.75
C THR A 498 -15.45 -13.69 3.30
N SER A 499 -15.58 -13.41 4.59
CA SER A 499 -14.88 -12.34 5.31
C SER A 499 -15.07 -12.55 6.82
N ASP A 500 -14.17 -12.03 7.66
CA ASP A 500 -14.20 -12.19 9.13
C ASP A 500 -14.94 -11.07 9.89
N ILE A 501 -15.64 -10.20 9.16
CA ILE A 501 -16.50 -9.16 9.72
C ILE A 501 -17.98 -9.53 9.63
N ASN A 502 -18.79 -8.88 10.47
CA ASN A 502 -20.22 -9.13 10.45
C ASN A 502 -20.86 -8.58 9.17
N ARG A 503 -22.11 -9.01 8.91
CA ARG A 503 -22.83 -8.63 7.67
C ARG A 503 -22.95 -7.13 7.46
N SER A 504 -23.15 -6.36 8.52
CA SER A 504 -23.34 -4.90 8.42
C SER A 504 -22.02 -4.21 8.07
N GLU A 505 -20.94 -4.59 8.74
CA GLU A 505 -19.59 -4.12 8.44
C GLU A 505 -19.18 -4.49 7.03
N LEU A 506 -19.45 -5.73 6.59
CA LEU A 506 -19.16 -6.15 5.22
C LEU A 506 -19.93 -5.32 4.21
N ASN A 507 -21.23 -5.06 4.45
CA ASN A 507 -22.01 -4.21 3.56
C ASN A 507 -21.43 -2.80 3.46
N ASN A 508 -20.94 -2.24 4.58
CA ASN A 508 -20.28 -0.94 4.60
C ASN A 508 -18.95 -0.96 3.83
N LEU A 509 -18.12 -1.99 4.05
CA LEU A 509 -16.86 -2.19 3.35
C LEU A 509 -17.09 -2.27 1.84
N LEU A 510 -18.00 -3.14 1.40
CA LEU A 510 -18.32 -3.33 -0.03
C LEU A 510 -18.87 -2.08 -0.70
N GLN A 511 -19.59 -1.22 0.03
CA GLN A 511 -20.19 0.00 -0.52
C GLN A 511 -19.19 1.17 -0.69
N GLN A 512 -17.94 1.02 -0.24
CA GLN A 512 -16.91 2.04 -0.46
C GLN A 512 -16.54 2.10 -1.95
N ASN A 513 -16.44 3.33 -2.46
CA ASN A 513 -15.99 3.56 -3.84
C ASN A 513 -14.47 3.52 -3.89
N GLY A 514 -13.92 3.00 -4.99
CA GLY A 514 -12.47 2.86 -5.18
C GLY A 514 -11.89 1.54 -4.69
N ASN A 515 -12.67 0.73 -3.97
CA ASN A 515 -12.27 -0.62 -3.56
C ASN A 515 -11.66 -1.39 -4.74
N GLU A 516 -10.48 -1.96 -4.54
CA GLU A 516 -9.73 -2.64 -5.57
C GLU A 516 -9.94 -4.15 -5.52
N TRP A 517 -10.12 -4.79 -6.67
CA TRP A 517 -10.48 -6.19 -6.78
C TRP A 517 -9.53 -6.93 -7.72
N ALA A 518 -9.02 -8.09 -7.27
CA ALA A 518 -8.28 -9.03 -8.10
C ALA A 518 -9.14 -10.24 -8.50
N PHE A 519 -9.11 -10.56 -9.79
CA PHE A 519 -9.82 -11.69 -10.40
C PHE A 519 -8.82 -12.82 -10.72
N HIS A 520 -8.43 -13.56 -9.68
CA HIS A 520 -7.41 -14.60 -9.78
C HIS A 520 -7.71 -15.67 -10.83
N GLY A 521 -6.67 -16.09 -11.55
CA GLY A 521 -6.77 -17.06 -12.65
C GLY A 521 -7.41 -16.53 -13.93
N ILE A 522 -7.67 -15.22 -14.01
CA ILE A 522 -8.08 -14.53 -15.24
C ILE A 522 -6.94 -13.57 -15.61
N ASP A 523 -6.36 -13.78 -16.80
CA ASP A 523 -5.28 -12.95 -17.30
C ASP A 523 -5.76 -11.52 -17.58
N ASN A 524 -4.89 -10.53 -17.38
CA ASN A 524 -5.17 -9.15 -17.76
C ASN A 524 -5.03 -8.95 -19.28
N GLU A 525 -5.97 -9.49 -20.04
CA GLU A 525 -5.98 -9.42 -21.51
C GLU A 525 -7.38 -9.12 -22.05
N ILE A 526 -7.46 -8.48 -23.22
CA ILE A 526 -8.73 -8.14 -23.89
C ILE A 526 -9.60 -9.38 -24.12
N GLY A 527 -9.00 -10.55 -24.38
CA GLY A 527 -9.71 -11.80 -24.65
C GLY A 527 -10.32 -12.45 -23.41
N THR A 528 -9.79 -12.16 -22.23
CA THR A 528 -10.21 -12.73 -20.93
C THR A 528 -10.93 -11.71 -20.04
N ARG A 529 -11.05 -10.46 -20.50
CA ARG A 529 -11.78 -9.39 -19.83
C ARG A 529 -13.20 -9.81 -19.43
N LEU A 530 -13.75 -9.11 -18.45
CA LEU A 530 -15.10 -9.38 -17.97
C LEU A 530 -16.15 -8.92 -18.98
N THR A 531 -17.02 -9.83 -19.39
CA THR A 531 -18.17 -9.53 -20.25
C THR A 531 -19.42 -10.21 -19.68
N ARG A 532 -20.59 -9.96 -20.27
CA ARG A 532 -21.82 -10.68 -19.91
C ARG A 532 -21.67 -12.21 -20.03
N ALA A 533 -20.82 -12.69 -20.94
CA ALA A 533 -20.56 -14.12 -21.12
C ALA A 533 -19.77 -14.73 -19.96
N SER A 534 -19.00 -13.92 -19.20
CA SER A 534 -18.25 -14.37 -18.02
C SER A 534 -19.17 -14.89 -16.91
N GLY A 535 -20.41 -14.40 -16.81
CA GLY A 535 -21.39 -14.88 -15.84
C GLY A 535 -20.95 -14.62 -14.39
N PHE A 536 -20.81 -15.70 -13.60
CA PHE A 536 -20.32 -15.60 -12.22
C PHE A 536 -18.81 -15.67 -12.16
N VAL A 537 -18.19 -14.67 -11.53
CA VAL A 537 -16.75 -14.58 -11.33
C VAL A 537 -16.43 -14.41 -9.84
N ARG A 538 -15.29 -14.93 -9.41
CA ARG A 538 -14.79 -14.74 -8.04
C ARG A 538 -13.75 -13.64 -8.04
N ALA A 539 -13.78 -12.81 -7.01
CA ALA A 539 -12.83 -11.71 -6.83
C ALA A 539 -12.43 -11.59 -5.37
N GLN A 540 -11.17 -11.22 -5.14
CA GLN A 540 -10.64 -10.88 -3.83
C GLN A 540 -10.57 -9.36 -3.73
N LEU A 541 -11.07 -8.80 -2.62
CA LEU A 541 -10.85 -7.41 -2.28
C LEU A 541 -9.39 -7.26 -1.86
N LEU A 542 -8.68 -6.30 -2.45
CA LEU A 542 -7.29 -6.03 -2.14
C LEU A 542 -7.19 -4.98 -1.04
N GLY A 543 -6.25 -5.19 -0.11
CA GLY A 543 -5.89 -4.20 0.92
C GLY A 543 -6.79 -4.23 2.14
N ASP A 544 -7.77 -5.12 2.20
CA ASP A 544 -8.55 -5.34 3.42
C ASP A 544 -7.85 -6.35 4.34
N ILE A 545 -7.93 -6.11 5.64
CA ILE A 545 -7.34 -6.99 6.66
C ILE A 545 -8.15 -8.28 6.91
N TYR A 546 -9.29 -8.44 6.21
CA TYR A 546 -10.24 -9.54 6.40
C TYR A 546 -10.16 -10.61 5.31
N SER A 547 -9.24 -10.46 4.34
CA SER A 547 -9.09 -11.33 3.17
C SER A 547 -10.41 -11.57 2.44
N THR A 548 -11.17 -10.50 2.19
CA THR A 548 -12.55 -10.62 1.70
C THR A 548 -12.58 -11.18 0.28
N VAL A 549 -13.35 -12.26 0.09
CA VAL A 549 -13.56 -12.88 -1.24
C VAL A 549 -15.04 -12.90 -1.54
N CYS A 550 -15.44 -12.40 -2.71
CA CYS A 550 -16.82 -12.34 -3.16
C CYS A 550 -17.03 -13.08 -4.48
N THR A 551 -18.25 -13.58 -4.69
CA THR A 551 -18.72 -13.98 -6.03
C THR A 551 -19.58 -12.86 -6.60
N MET A 552 -19.21 -12.37 -7.78
CA MET A 552 -19.91 -11.33 -8.53
C MET A 552 -20.57 -11.93 -9.77
N TYR A 553 -21.71 -11.35 -10.18
CA TYR A 553 -22.34 -11.69 -11.47
C TYR A 553 -22.21 -10.51 -12.43
N VAL A 554 -21.64 -10.74 -13.61
CA VAL A 554 -21.43 -9.72 -14.65
C VAL A 554 -22.73 -9.52 -15.44
N ILE A 555 -23.30 -8.33 -15.33
CA ILE A 555 -24.57 -7.94 -15.95
C ILE A 555 -24.34 -7.50 -17.40
N ALA A 556 -23.39 -6.59 -17.61
CA ALA A 556 -23.12 -5.96 -18.89
C ALA A 556 -21.71 -5.37 -18.93
N GLU A 557 -21.12 -5.37 -20.13
CA GLU A 557 -19.99 -4.51 -20.46
C GLU A 557 -20.55 -3.17 -20.95
N ILE A 558 -20.21 -2.08 -20.26
CA ILE A 558 -20.72 -0.73 -20.54
C ILE A 558 -19.84 -0.04 -21.58
N GLN A 559 -18.53 -0.30 -21.49
CA GLN A 559 -17.52 0.22 -22.40
C GLN A 559 -16.35 -0.74 -22.44
N CYS A 560 -15.75 -0.88 -23.61
CA CYS A 560 -14.40 -1.38 -23.75
C CYS A 560 -13.71 -0.76 -24.96
N THR A 561 -12.50 -0.24 -24.75
CA THR A 561 -11.62 0.25 -25.81
C THR A 561 -10.20 -0.28 -25.64
N MET A 562 -9.52 -0.56 -26.75
CA MET A 562 -8.21 -1.21 -26.78
C MET A 562 -7.07 -0.18 -26.75
N GLY A 563 -6.10 -0.37 -25.87
CA GLY A 563 -4.86 0.40 -25.83
C GLY A 563 -3.95 0.12 -27.04
N PRO A 564 -2.96 0.99 -27.31
CA PRO A 564 -2.53 2.09 -26.42
C PRO A 564 -3.31 3.40 -26.53
N ASP A 565 -4.06 3.59 -27.61
CA ASP A 565 -4.73 4.85 -27.91
C ASP A 565 -6.22 4.86 -27.51
N PHE A 566 -6.81 3.69 -27.22
CA PHE A 566 -8.20 3.54 -26.73
C PHE A 566 -9.27 4.12 -27.67
N TYR A 567 -9.00 4.09 -28.98
CA TYR A 567 -9.98 4.49 -30.01
C TYR A 567 -10.86 3.33 -30.47
N ASP A 568 -10.27 2.16 -30.64
CA ASP A 568 -10.95 0.97 -31.16
C ASP A 568 -11.72 0.26 -30.06
N THR A 569 -12.96 -0.15 -30.37
CA THR A 569 -13.80 -0.93 -29.47
C THR A 569 -13.29 -2.37 -29.35
N CYS A 570 -13.48 -2.99 -28.20
CA CYS A 570 -13.05 -4.39 -27.98
C CYS A 570 -13.94 -5.46 -28.64
N ASP A 571 -14.98 -5.06 -29.38
CA ASP A 571 -15.81 -5.95 -30.18
C ASP A 571 -15.04 -6.35 -31.46
N VAL A 572 -14.22 -7.41 -31.35
CA VAL A 572 -13.50 -8.04 -32.47
C VAL A 572 -14.08 -9.41 -32.78
#